data_AF-A0A357C2I1-F1
#
_entry.id   AF-A0A357C2I1-F1
#
_cell.length_a   1.000
_cell.length_b   1.000
_cell.length_c   1.000
_cell.angle_alpha   90.00
_cell.angle_beta   90.00
_cell.angle_gamma   90.00
#
_symmetry.space_group_name_H-M   'P 1'
#
loop_
_entity.id
_entity.type
_entity.pdbx_description
1 polymer ?
#
loop_
_entity_poly.entity_id
_entity_poly.type
_entity_poly.pdbx_seq_one_letter_code
_entity_poly.pdbx_strand_id
1 'polypeptide(L)'
;FVILPVSLDNAIVQKIFIEPIDSDVIFGLGSIAGIEIDLRAMFTDGAGAVFAQEKSPKRLAYTAYSVLEEQPASDNISDYLQFPSNLKKIGEFTDEITKNLNTGIEKASKIENYLKTNYKYSLKTSPPTASINLIENFLFNSKTGYCEHYATAMAIMLRHAGIPSRIVTGFAGGERNKYGGYIIVRQSDAHSWVEAVIDGKWKRFDPTPPAPQLKMPSLISLYIDYLRLKWYRYVVNFSSSDQKNLISYISMPFVKIPKMPEIRIDGLKAIFYIFLIAGFIAITIFLLSRIKIRRYGFVTADYMRFRRYLKRKGAKITTSSTPSDITKEASRLGMSEKAFEFIRLYEMARFGEKELSSDQKERYKSINKNLR
;
A
#
# COMPACT_ATOMS: atom_id res chain seq x y z
N PHE A 1 -25.65 -5.38 -24.22
CA PHE A 1 -24.43 -6.04 -23.72
C PHE A 1 -23.85 -6.84 -24.87
N VAL A 2 -22.63 -6.52 -25.30
CA VAL A 2 -21.92 -7.34 -26.30
C VAL A 2 -21.18 -8.43 -25.52
N ILE A 3 -21.48 -9.68 -25.80
CA ILE A 3 -20.73 -10.82 -25.25
C ILE A 3 -19.69 -11.18 -26.31
N LEU A 4 -18.45 -10.76 -26.12
CA LEU A 4 -17.34 -11.21 -26.96
C LEU A 4 -16.91 -12.59 -26.45
N PRO A 5 -17.05 -13.66 -27.24
CA PRO A 5 -16.56 -14.98 -26.82
C PRO A 5 -15.03 -14.91 -26.73
N VAL A 6 -14.50 -15.08 -25.52
CA VAL A 6 -13.06 -15.21 -25.30
C VAL A 6 -12.77 -16.67 -25.01
N SER A 7 -12.00 -17.32 -25.89
CA SER A 7 -11.44 -18.64 -25.58
C SER A 7 -10.41 -18.46 -24.48
N LEU A 8 -10.57 -19.21 -23.38
CA LEU A 8 -9.61 -19.23 -22.28
C LEU A 8 -8.21 -19.66 -22.73
N ASP A 9 -8.10 -20.40 -23.83
CA ASP A 9 -6.82 -20.87 -24.38
C ASP A 9 -5.92 -19.71 -24.85
N ASN A 10 -6.51 -18.59 -25.26
CA ASN A 10 -5.79 -17.38 -25.70
C ASN A 10 -5.68 -16.31 -24.60
N ALA A 11 -6.24 -16.56 -23.42
CA ALA A 11 -6.26 -15.60 -22.32
C ALA A 11 -5.10 -15.82 -21.34
N ILE A 12 -4.39 -14.77 -21.01
CA ILE A 12 -3.41 -14.75 -19.93
C ILE A 12 -4.15 -14.46 -18.63
N VAL A 13 -4.18 -15.44 -17.74
CA VAL A 13 -4.81 -15.32 -16.42
C VAL A 13 -3.81 -14.77 -15.41
N GLN A 14 -4.14 -13.64 -14.79
CA GLN A 14 -3.27 -12.93 -13.85
C GLN A 14 -3.97 -12.77 -12.50
N LYS A 15 -3.41 -13.38 -11.45
CA LYS A 15 -3.81 -13.06 -10.08
C LYS A 15 -3.00 -11.89 -9.56
N ILE A 16 -3.65 -10.74 -9.38
CA ILE A 16 -3.01 -9.48 -9.05
C ILE A 16 -3.32 -9.10 -7.62
N PHE A 17 -2.29 -8.65 -6.90
CA PHE A 17 -2.37 -8.14 -5.54
C PHE A 17 -1.89 -6.69 -5.54
N ILE A 18 -2.81 -5.75 -5.35
CA ILE A 18 -2.54 -4.32 -5.34
C ILE A 18 -2.33 -3.84 -3.90
N GLU A 19 -1.21 -3.17 -3.66
CA GLU A 19 -1.01 -2.36 -2.45
C GLU A 19 -1.94 -1.13 -2.49
N PRO A 20 -2.42 -0.61 -1.36
CA PRO A 20 -3.31 0.56 -1.37
C PRO A 20 -2.64 1.72 -2.11
N ILE A 21 -3.27 2.18 -3.18
CA ILE A 21 -2.86 3.34 -3.97
C ILE A 21 -4.04 4.30 -4.08
N ASP A 22 -3.76 5.58 -4.29
CA ASP A 22 -4.78 6.61 -4.46
C ASP A 22 -5.36 6.61 -5.88
N SER A 23 -5.73 5.43 -6.39
CA SER A 23 -6.31 5.23 -7.71
C SER A 23 -7.37 4.14 -7.63
N ASP A 24 -8.40 4.30 -8.45
CA ASP A 24 -9.49 3.37 -8.68
C ASP A 24 -9.26 2.49 -9.93
N VAL A 25 -8.11 2.64 -10.62
CA VAL A 25 -7.78 1.86 -11.81
C VAL A 25 -7.51 0.38 -11.45
N ILE A 26 -8.08 -0.51 -12.24
CA ILE A 26 -7.79 -1.95 -12.22
C ILE A 26 -6.78 -2.27 -13.32
N PHE A 27 -5.64 -2.83 -12.92
CA PHE A 27 -4.57 -3.18 -13.86
C PHE A 27 -4.74 -4.60 -14.42
N GLY A 28 -4.31 -4.78 -15.66
CA GLY A 28 -4.18 -6.07 -16.33
C GLY A 28 -3.24 -5.93 -17.51
N LEU A 29 -2.76 -7.05 -18.04
CA LEU A 29 -1.90 -7.05 -19.22
C LEU A 29 -2.73 -6.82 -20.49
N GLY A 30 -2.30 -5.90 -21.34
CA GLY A 30 -2.98 -5.65 -22.62
C GLY A 30 -4.46 -5.32 -22.41
N SER A 31 -5.33 -6.00 -23.15
CA SER A 31 -6.77 -5.78 -23.10
C SER A 31 -7.42 -6.72 -22.08
N ILE A 32 -8.21 -6.17 -21.17
CA ILE A 32 -8.89 -6.95 -20.12
C ILE A 32 -10.22 -7.44 -20.67
N ALA A 33 -10.35 -8.75 -20.87
CA ALA A 33 -11.58 -9.41 -21.29
C ALA A 33 -12.53 -9.67 -20.11
N GLY A 34 -11.99 -9.85 -18.91
CA GLY A 34 -12.79 -10.13 -17.73
C GLY A 34 -12.00 -9.95 -16.44
N ILE A 35 -12.71 -9.65 -15.35
CA ILE A 35 -12.16 -9.50 -14.01
C ILE A 35 -13.03 -10.28 -13.05
N GLU A 36 -12.41 -11.11 -12.22
CA GLU A 36 -13.01 -11.76 -11.07
C GLU A 36 -12.55 -11.03 -9.80
N ILE A 37 -13.46 -10.32 -9.17
CA ILE A 37 -13.20 -9.48 -8.00
C ILE A 37 -14.45 -9.41 -7.11
N ASP A 38 -14.25 -9.33 -5.80
CA ASP A 38 -15.32 -9.07 -4.84
C ASP A 38 -15.57 -7.56 -4.69
N LEU A 39 -16.13 -6.94 -5.74
CA LEU A 39 -16.53 -5.53 -5.74
C LEU A 39 -17.98 -5.39 -6.22
N ARG A 40 -18.62 -4.29 -5.79
CA ARG A 40 -20.02 -3.98 -6.11
C ARG A 40 -20.22 -3.52 -7.55
N ALA A 41 -19.30 -2.73 -8.10
CA ALA A 41 -19.38 -2.21 -9.46
C ALA A 41 -18.02 -1.83 -10.03
N MET A 42 -17.91 -1.92 -11.35
CA MET A 42 -16.79 -1.48 -12.16
C MET A 42 -17.30 -0.71 -13.38
N PHE A 43 -16.47 0.18 -13.91
CA PHE A 43 -16.76 0.97 -15.10
C PHE A 43 -15.60 0.88 -16.08
N THR A 44 -15.92 1.02 -17.37
CA THR A 44 -14.92 1.10 -18.43
C THR A 44 -15.04 2.44 -19.13
N ASP A 45 -13.92 3.09 -19.38
CA ASP A 45 -13.94 4.29 -20.22
C ASP A 45 -13.98 3.92 -21.72
N GLY A 46 -14.10 4.94 -22.58
CA GLY A 46 -14.05 4.75 -24.04
C GLY A 46 -12.70 4.27 -24.56
N ALA A 47 -11.65 4.30 -23.73
CA ALA A 47 -10.33 3.78 -24.09
C ALA A 47 -10.13 2.31 -23.73
N GLY A 48 -11.03 1.72 -22.92
CA GLY A 48 -10.96 0.34 -22.44
C GLY A 48 -10.25 0.19 -21.09
N ALA A 49 -9.93 1.28 -20.40
CA ALA A 49 -9.42 1.23 -19.04
C ALA A 49 -10.55 0.86 -18.08
N VAL A 50 -10.24 0.03 -17.07
CA VAL A 50 -11.22 -0.46 -16.09
C VAL A 50 -11.00 0.24 -14.75
N PHE A 51 -12.10 0.70 -14.15
CA PHE A 51 -12.11 1.41 -12.88
C PHE A 51 -13.04 0.72 -11.89
N ALA A 52 -12.62 0.62 -10.63
CA ALA A 52 -13.48 0.30 -9.51
C ALA A 52 -14.36 1.50 -9.16
N GLN A 53 -15.57 1.25 -8.64
CA GLN A 53 -16.46 2.34 -8.21
C GLN A 53 -15.91 3.18 -7.06
N GLU A 54 -15.13 2.58 -6.17
CA GLU A 54 -14.58 3.24 -4.98
C GLU A 54 -13.10 2.90 -4.82
N LYS A 55 -12.31 3.91 -4.41
CA LYS A 55 -10.92 3.71 -4.00
C LYS A 55 -10.90 2.87 -2.72
N SER A 56 -10.23 1.72 -2.77
CA SER A 56 -10.07 0.86 -1.60
C SER A 56 -8.87 1.33 -0.76
N PRO A 57 -9.05 1.71 0.51
CA PRO A 57 -7.92 1.97 1.41
C PRO A 57 -7.20 0.68 1.83
N LYS A 58 -7.76 -0.49 1.45
CA LYS A 58 -7.21 -1.81 1.73
C LYS A 58 -6.59 -2.41 0.46
N ARG A 59 -5.66 -3.34 0.68
CA ARG A 59 -5.10 -4.16 -0.40
C ARG A 59 -6.21 -4.89 -1.14
N LEU A 60 -6.16 -4.81 -2.46
CA LEU A 60 -7.11 -5.43 -3.36
C LEU A 60 -6.48 -6.67 -3.99
N ALA A 61 -7.26 -7.74 -4.12
CA ALA A 61 -6.85 -8.95 -4.83
C ALA A 61 -7.92 -9.34 -5.84
N TYR A 62 -7.52 -9.59 -7.08
CA TYR A 62 -8.43 -9.97 -8.16
C TYR A 62 -7.73 -10.82 -9.21
N THR A 63 -8.53 -11.48 -10.05
CA THR A 63 -8.02 -12.21 -11.22
C THR A 63 -8.42 -11.45 -12.47
N ALA A 64 -7.44 -11.06 -13.29
CA ALA A 64 -7.67 -10.47 -14.61
C ALA A 64 -7.45 -11.53 -15.70
N TYR A 65 -8.36 -11.53 -16.69
CA TYR A 65 -8.28 -12.35 -17.89
C TYR A 65 -7.92 -11.43 -19.04
N SER A 66 -6.67 -11.53 -19.50
CA SER A 66 -6.06 -10.59 -20.44
C SER A 66 -5.89 -11.22 -21.82
N VAL A 67 -6.17 -10.46 -22.88
CA VAL A 67 -5.95 -10.87 -24.28
C VAL A 67 -4.90 -9.95 -24.89
N LEU A 68 -3.96 -10.53 -25.63
CA LEU A 68 -2.86 -9.80 -26.29
C LEU A 68 -3.22 -9.26 -27.67
N GLU A 69 -4.43 -9.52 -28.16
CA GLU A 69 -4.89 -9.08 -29.46
C GLU A 69 -5.13 -7.57 -29.50
N GLU A 70 -4.72 -6.96 -30.62
CA GLU A 70 -4.97 -5.56 -30.94
C GLU A 70 -6.47 -5.30 -31.02
N GLN A 71 -6.93 -4.28 -30.29
CA GLN A 71 -8.34 -3.94 -30.24
C GLN A 71 -8.75 -3.17 -31.50
N PRO A 72 -9.93 -3.44 -32.07
CA PRO A 72 -10.47 -2.60 -33.12
C PRO A 72 -10.66 -1.18 -32.61
N ALA A 73 -10.46 -0.19 -33.49
CA ALA A 73 -10.80 1.18 -33.17
C ALA A 73 -12.33 1.31 -33.12
N SER A 74 -12.85 1.92 -32.05
CA SER A 74 -14.29 2.24 -31.90
C SER A 74 -14.72 3.33 -32.88
N ASP A 75 -16.02 3.48 -33.12
CA ASP A 75 -16.56 4.41 -34.14
C ASP A 75 -16.19 5.90 -33.94
N ASN A 76 -15.88 6.35 -32.72
CA ASN A 76 -15.60 7.77 -32.44
C ASN A 76 -14.08 8.08 -32.40
N ILE A 77 -13.41 7.88 -33.53
CA ILE A 77 -11.95 8.06 -33.67
C ILE A 77 -11.54 9.55 -33.71
N SER A 78 -12.47 10.45 -34.07
CA SER A 78 -12.22 11.89 -34.23
C SER A 78 -11.71 12.56 -32.95
N ASP A 79 -12.13 12.11 -31.77
CA ASP A 79 -11.67 12.66 -30.49
C ASP A 79 -10.17 12.43 -30.26
N TYR A 80 -9.58 11.46 -30.96
CA TYR A 80 -8.16 11.11 -30.88
C TYR A 80 -7.29 11.84 -31.91
N LEU A 81 -7.84 12.82 -32.64
CA LEU A 81 -7.13 13.65 -33.62
C LEU A 81 -6.91 15.11 -33.14
N GLN A 82 -7.32 15.44 -31.91
CA GLN A 82 -7.23 16.80 -31.40
C GLN A 82 -5.78 17.33 -31.38
N PHE A 83 -5.56 18.43 -32.10
CA PHE A 83 -4.27 19.12 -32.20
C PHE A 83 -4.46 20.63 -31.94
N PRO A 84 -3.91 21.18 -30.85
CA PRO A 84 -3.99 22.60 -30.55
C PRO A 84 -3.29 23.48 -31.60
N SER A 85 -3.97 24.53 -32.07
CA SER A 85 -3.46 25.42 -33.13
C SER A 85 -2.23 26.24 -32.74
N ASN A 86 -1.91 26.34 -31.45
CA ASN A 86 -0.72 27.00 -30.91
C ASN A 86 0.55 26.14 -30.99
N LEU A 87 0.49 24.91 -31.50
CA LEU A 87 1.62 23.98 -31.62
C LEU A 87 2.19 23.90 -33.05
N LYS A 88 2.05 24.98 -33.85
CA LYS A 88 2.46 25.00 -35.27
C LYS A 88 3.88 24.48 -35.51
N LYS A 89 4.82 24.85 -34.63
CA LYS A 89 6.22 24.43 -34.72
C LYS A 89 6.41 22.90 -34.62
N ILE A 90 5.60 22.24 -33.78
CA ILE A 90 5.60 20.76 -33.69
C ILE A 90 5.00 20.16 -34.97
N GLY A 91 3.98 20.79 -35.54
CA GLY A 91 3.39 20.38 -36.81
C GLY A 91 4.40 20.42 -37.97
N GLU A 92 5.05 21.57 -38.17
CA GLU A 92 6.10 21.75 -39.19
C GLU A 92 7.24 20.74 -39.03
N PHE A 93 7.69 20.51 -37.81
CA PHE A 93 8.70 19.51 -37.49
C PHE A 93 8.23 18.07 -37.80
N THR A 94 6.95 17.78 -37.57
CA THR A 94 6.36 16.48 -37.90
C THR A 94 6.31 16.26 -39.41
N ASP A 95 5.91 17.29 -40.16
CA ASP A 95 5.87 17.24 -41.63
C ASP A 95 7.26 17.02 -42.23
N GLU A 96 8.30 17.61 -41.62
CA GLU A 96 9.70 17.38 -41.99
C GLU A 96 10.13 15.92 -41.75
N ILE A 97 9.87 15.39 -40.55
CA ILE A 97 10.25 14.01 -40.17
C ILE A 97 9.54 12.96 -41.03
N THR A 98 8.28 13.22 -41.37
CA THR A 98 7.42 12.29 -42.11
C THR A 98 7.40 12.53 -43.62
N LYS A 99 8.26 13.40 -44.12
CA LYS A 99 8.37 13.73 -45.54
C LYS A 99 8.56 12.48 -46.39
N ASN A 100 7.81 12.39 -47.49
CA ASN A 100 7.81 11.27 -48.44
C ASN A 100 7.28 9.92 -47.89
N LEU A 101 6.63 9.89 -46.72
CA LEU A 101 5.97 8.70 -46.20
C LEU A 101 4.47 8.75 -46.50
N ASN A 102 3.93 7.65 -47.01
CA ASN A 102 2.54 7.61 -47.48
C ASN A 102 1.60 6.90 -46.51
N THR A 103 2.11 5.91 -45.76
CA THR A 103 1.27 5.10 -44.87
C THR A 103 1.34 5.56 -43.42
N GLY A 104 0.25 5.35 -42.66
CA GLY A 104 0.20 5.68 -41.24
C GLY A 104 1.25 4.92 -40.43
N ILE A 105 1.50 3.65 -40.75
CA ILE A 105 2.50 2.82 -40.07
C ILE A 105 3.93 3.33 -40.30
N GLU A 106 4.29 3.71 -41.53
CA GLU A 106 5.60 4.28 -41.83
C GLU A 106 5.84 5.57 -41.07
N LYS A 107 4.85 6.48 -41.06
CA LYS A 107 4.92 7.73 -40.31
C LYS A 107 5.09 7.48 -38.82
N ALA A 108 4.26 6.59 -38.25
CA ALA A 108 4.32 6.28 -36.82
C ALA A 108 5.66 5.67 -36.41
N SER A 109 6.15 4.67 -37.16
CA SER A 109 7.45 4.05 -36.90
C SER A 109 8.61 5.03 -37.10
N LYS A 110 8.53 5.96 -38.07
CA LYS A 110 9.55 6.99 -38.27
C LYS A 110 9.62 7.95 -37.08
N ILE A 111 8.48 8.43 -36.60
CA ILE A 111 8.38 9.31 -35.43
C ILE A 111 8.91 8.60 -34.18
N GLU A 112 8.47 7.35 -33.93
CA GLU A 112 8.93 6.55 -32.80
C GLU A 112 10.46 6.41 -32.80
N ASN A 113 11.02 5.99 -33.93
CA ASN A 113 12.47 5.78 -34.07
C ASN A 113 13.25 7.11 -33.98
N TYR A 114 12.71 8.21 -34.50
CA TYR A 114 13.34 9.52 -34.39
C TYR A 114 13.48 9.92 -32.91
N LEU A 115 12.39 9.81 -32.13
CA LEU A 115 12.39 10.12 -30.71
C LEU A 115 13.34 9.20 -29.93
N LYS A 116 13.32 7.89 -30.21
CA LYS A 116 14.22 6.91 -29.57
C LYS A 116 15.70 7.22 -29.78
N THR A 117 16.08 7.64 -31.00
CA THR A 117 17.49 7.75 -31.38
C THR A 117 18.09 9.14 -31.18
N ASN A 118 17.29 10.21 -31.20
CA ASN A 118 17.79 11.59 -31.15
C ASN A 118 17.68 12.27 -29.78
N TYR A 119 17.08 11.60 -28.78
CA TYR A 119 16.78 12.19 -27.47
C TYR A 119 17.32 11.32 -26.32
N LYS A 120 17.51 11.91 -25.14
CA LYS A 120 18.03 11.22 -23.95
C LYS A 120 16.99 11.03 -22.85
N TYR A 121 16.95 9.84 -22.28
CA TYR A 121 16.12 9.57 -21.12
C TYR A 121 16.76 10.10 -19.82
N SER A 122 16.01 10.87 -19.04
CA SER A 122 16.41 11.35 -17.72
C SER A 122 15.19 11.69 -16.85
N LEU A 123 15.20 11.23 -15.60
CA LEU A 123 14.27 11.70 -14.57
C LEU A 123 14.62 13.11 -14.04
N LYS A 124 15.81 13.62 -14.36
CA LYS A 124 16.25 14.97 -14.04
C LYS A 124 16.09 15.84 -15.29
N THR A 125 15.01 16.62 -15.32
CA THR A 125 14.71 17.56 -16.40
C THR A 125 14.71 18.99 -15.86
N SER A 126 15.28 19.93 -16.61
CA SER A 126 15.16 21.35 -16.29
C SER A 126 13.75 21.84 -16.66
N PRO A 127 13.06 22.60 -15.78
CA PRO A 127 11.78 23.20 -16.12
C PRO A 127 11.96 24.17 -17.31
N PRO A 128 10.95 24.30 -18.19
CA PRO A 128 11.01 25.25 -19.29
C PRO A 128 11.09 26.68 -18.76
N THR A 129 11.64 27.60 -19.56
CA THR A 129 11.45 29.03 -19.34
C THR A 129 9.96 29.37 -19.48
N ALA A 130 9.47 30.37 -18.75
CA ALA A 130 8.03 30.66 -18.60
C ALA A 130 7.24 30.90 -19.91
N SER A 131 7.93 31.09 -21.04
CA SER A 131 7.34 31.38 -22.35
C SER A 131 7.22 30.17 -23.31
N ILE A 132 7.75 29.00 -22.97
CA ILE A 132 7.80 27.83 -23.89
C ILE A 132 7.00 26.66 -23.30
N ASN A 133 6.18 26.00 -24.12
CA ASN A 133 5.49 24.77 -23.73
C ASN A 133 6.50 23.65 -23.41
N LEU A 134 6.23 22.85 -22.38
CA LEU A 134 7.02 21.70 -21.96
C LEU A 134 7.43 20.78 -23.12
N ILE A 135 6.51 20.47 -24.04
CA ILE A 135 6.78 19.55 -25.16
C ILE A 135 7.64 20.21 -26.24
N GLU A 136 7.45 21.50 -26.52
CA GLU A 136 8.34 22.24 -27.42
C GLU A 136 9.75 22.35 -26.86
N ASN A 137 9.88 22.62 -25.55
CA ASN A 137 11.17 22.65 -24.88
C ASN A 137 11.86 21.28 -24.97
N PHE A 138 11.11 20.19 -24.77
CA PHE A 138 11.64 18.84 -24.94
C PHE A 138 12.10 18.57 -26.37
N LEU A 139 11.28 18.86 -27.37
CA LEU A 139 11.56 18.55 -28.78
C LEU A 139 12.73 19.36 -29.35
N PHE A 140 12.82 20.65 -29.01
CA PHE A 140 13.71 21.59 -29.70
C PHE A 140 14.90 22.06 -28.86
N ASN A 141 14.79 22.05 -27.53
CA ASN A 141 15.81 22.64 -26.65
C ASN A 141 16.52 21.57 -25.81
N SER A 142 15.84 20.98 -24.82
CA SER A 142 16.47 20.09 -23.85
C SER A 142 16.87 18.75 -24.46
N LYS A 143 16.07 18.26 -25.42
CA LYS A 143 16.18 16.92 -26.02
C LYS A 143 16.34 15.80 -25.00
N THR A 144 15.84 16.03 -23.79
CA THR A 144 16.03 15.19 -22.61
C THR A 144 14.76 15.18 -21.79
N GLY A 145 14.21 14.00 -21.51
CA GLY A 145 12.91 13.84 -20.86
C GLY A 145 12.71 12.44 -20.25
N TYR A 146 11.55 12.22 -19.66
CA TYR A 146 11.09 10.91 -19.18
C TYR A 146 9.87 10.43 -19.96
N CYS A 147 9.36 9.23 -19.70
CA CYS A 147 8.36 8.53 -20.53
C CYS A 147 7.16 9.40 -20.95
N GLU A 148 6.61 10.23 -20.06
CA GLU A 148 5.48 11.12 -20.38
C GLU A 148 5.83 12.16 -21.46
N HIS A 149 7.06 12.71 -21.46
CA HIS A 149 7.50 13.66 -22.49
C HIS A 149 7.53 13.00 -23.87
N TYR A 150 8.10 11.80 -23.93
CA TYR A 150 8.21 11.01 -25.17
C TYR A 150 6.84 10.60 -25.68
N ALA A 151 5.99 10.04 -24.82
CA ALA A 151 4.64 9.62 -25.18
C ALA A 151 3.77 10.80 -25.63
N THR A 152 3.85 11.93 -24.92
CA THR A 152 3.09 13.14 -25.28
C THR A 152 3.56 13.73 -26.60
N ALA A 153 4.88 13.84 -26.81
CA ALA A 153 5.44 14.33 -28.07
C ALA A 153 5.00 13.45 -29.24
N MET A 154 5.17 12.13 -29.13
CA MET A 154 4.76 11.20 -30.18
C MET A 154 3.25 11.28 -30.45
N ALA A 155 2.41 11.30 -29.41
CA ALA A 155 0.96 11.39 -29.59
C ALA A 155 0.57 12.66 -30.36
N ILE A 156 1.13 13.83 -30.00
CA ILE A 156 0.86 15.10 -30.68
C ILE A 156 1.32 15.06 -32.14
N MET A 157 2.52 14.55 -32.41
CA MET A 157 3.05 14.42 -33.77
C MET A 157 2.19 13.48 -34.62
N LEU A 158 1.74 12.36 -34.07
CA LEU A 158 0.82 11.44 -34.77
C LEU A 158 -0.50 12.12 -35.12
N ARG A 159 -1.09 12.88 -34.19
CA ARG A 159 -2.35 13.60 -34.43
C ARG A 159 -2.21 14.63 -35.54
N HIS A 160 -1.11 15.37 -35.56
CA HIS A 160 -0.80 16.29 -36.66
C HIS A 160 -0.67 15.55 -38.01
N ALA A 161 -0.05 14.37 -38.00
CA ALA A 161 0.08 13.52 -39.19
C ALA A 161 -1.25 12.84 -39.62
N GLY A 162 -2.38 13.17 -38.98
CA GLY A 162 -3.70 12.60 -39.27
C GLY A 162 -3.90 11.19 -38.72
N ILE A 163 -3.06 10.75 -37.79
CA ILE A 163 -3.10 9.42 -37.18
C ILE A 163 -3.73 9.55 -35.78
N PRO A 164 -4.93 8.97 -35.57
CA PRO A 164 -5.59 9.00 -34.28
C PRO A 164 -4.72 8.32 -33.22
N SER A 165 -4.48 8.99 -32.09
CA SER A 165 -3.57 8.49 -31.06
C SER A 165 -3.99 8.86 -29.64
N ARG A 166 -3.56 8.03 -28.68
CA ARG A 166 -3.78 8.22 -27.25
C ARG A 166 -2.54 7.86 -26.45
N ILE A 167 -2.41 8.49 -25.30
CA ILE A 167 -1.40 8.13 -24.29
C ILE A 167 -2.03 7.07 -23.40
N VAL A 168 -1.25 6.03 -23.10
CA VAL A 168 -1.62 5.03 -22.11
C VAL A 168 -0.60 5.07 -20.99
N THR A 169 -1.09 5.12 -19.76
CA THR A 169 -0.28 5.13 -18.54
C THR A 169 -0.51 3.84 -17.76
N GLY A 170 0.56 3.33 -17.15
CA GLY A 170 0.51 2.10 -16.39
C GLY A 170 1.89 1.71 -15.89
N PHE A 171 2.22 0.43 -16.04
CA PHE A 171 3.51 -0.10 -15.61
C PHE A 171 4.11 -0.97 -16.72
N ALA A 172 5.43 -0.91 -16.89
CA ALA A 172 6.16 -1.72 -17.85
C ALA A 172 7.29 -2.49 -17.16
N GLY A 173 7.44 -3.76 -17.51
CA GLY A 173 8.46 -4.65 -16.95
C GLY A 173 8.02 -5.30 -15.65
N GLY A 174 8.67 -4.94 -14.55
CA GLY A 174 8.56 -5.63 -13.27
C GLY A 174 9.65 -6.68 -13.05
N GLU A 175 9.83 -7.05 -11.79
CA GLU A 175 10.91 -7.91 -11.33
C GLU A 175 10.39 -9.30 -10.96
N ARG A 176 10.98 -10.35 -11.53
CA ARG A 176 10.64 -11.71 -11.13
C ARG A 176 11.19 -12.03 -9.73
N ASN A 177 10.29 -12.26 -8.78
CA ASN A 177 10.67 -12.81 -7.48
C ASN A 177 11.03 -14.29 -7.61
N LYS A 178 12.33 -14.59 -7.54
CA LYS A 178 12.86 -15.95 -7.67
C LYS A 178 12.45 -16.92 -6.54
N TYR A 179 12.02 -16.41 -5.39
CA TYR A 179 11.61 -17.24 -4.24
C TYR A 179 10.13 -17.61 -4.28
N GLY A 180 9.29 -16.75 -4.86
CA GLY A 180 7.84 -16.92 -4.87
C GLY A 180 7.22 -17.20 -6.23
N GLY A 181 7.96 -17.08 -7.32
CA GLY A 181 7.44 -17.33 -8.67
C GLY A 181 6.39 -16.31 -9.13
N TYR A 182 6.48 -15.07 -8.67
CA TYR A 182 5.59 -13.96 -9.05
C TYR A 182 6.40 -12.77 -9.56
N ILE A 183 5.74 -11.83 -10.24
CA ILE A 183 6.34 -10.57 -10.70
C ILE A 183 5.98 -9.48 -9.70
N ILE A 184 6.97 -8.69 -9.29
CA ILE A 184 6.80 -7.49 -8.48
C ILE A 184 6.81 -6.30 -9.43
N VAL A 185 5.73 -5.53 -9.41
CA VAL A 185 5.63 -4.24 -10.11
C VAL A 185 5.68 -3.14 -9.07
N ARG A 186 6.60 -2.19 -9.23
CA ARG A 186 6.86 -1.09 -8.31
C ARG A 186 6.46 0.24 -8.94
N GLN A 187 6.31 1.28 -8.12
CA GLN A 187 6.10 2.65 -8.61
C GLN A 187 7.23 3.13 -9.53
N SER A 188 8.46 2.63 -9.35
CA SER A 188 9.58 2.91 -10.25
C SER A 188 9.40 2.34 -11.66
N ASP A 189 8.49 1.40 -11.84
CA ASP A 189 8.18 0.75 -13.11
C ASP A 189 7.03 1.45 -13.83
N ALA A 190 6.54 2.58 -13.29
CA ALA A 190 5.52 3.40 -13.92
C ALA A 190 6.01 3.87 -15.29
N HIS A 191 5.16 3.69 -16.30
CA HIS A 191 5.52 3.93 -17.68
C HIS A 191 4.35 4.49 -18.48
N SER A 192 4.70 5.27 -19.51
CA SER A 192 3.75 5.86 -20.44
C SER A 192 4.16 5.51 -21.86
N TRP A 193 3.21 5.04 -22.67
CA TRP A 193 3.40 4.72 -24.08
C TRP A 193 2.26 5.31 -24.92
N VAL A 194 2.30 5.08 -26.22
CA VAL A 194 1.31 5.58 -27.17
C VAL A 194 0.60 4.41 -27.83
N GLU A 195 -0.70 4.56 -28.04
CA GLU A 195 -1.45 3.72 -28.94
C GLU A 195 -1.97 4.56 -30.10
N ALA A 196 -1.85 4.04 -31.31
CA ALA A 196 -2.27 4.72 -32.53
C ALA A 196 -3.12 3.81 -33.41
N VAL A 197 -4.12 4.37 -34.08
CA VAL A 197 -4.99 3.62 -34.97
C VAL A 197 -4.27 3.40 -36.30
N ILE A 198 -3.92 2.15 -36.59
CA ILE A 198 -3.28 1.70 -37.83
C ILE A 198 -4.14 0.58 -38.40
N ASP A 199 -4.57 0.72 -39.66
CA ASP A 199 -5.41 -0.26 -40.35
C ASP A 199 -6.70 -0.63 -39.55
N GLY A 200 -7.29 0.37 -38.88
CA GLY A 200 -8.51 0.20 -38.08
C GLY A 200 -8.31 -0.46 -36.71
N LYS A 201 -7.07 -0.65 -36.25
CA LYS A 201 -6.75 -1.25 -34.96
C LYS A 201 -5.83 -0.38 -34.12
N TRP A 202 -5.99 -0.45 -32.80
CA TRP A 202 -5.06 0.18 -31.87
C TRP A 202 -3.75 -0.61 -31.81
N LYS A 203 -2.66 0.02 -32.26
CA LYS A 203 -1.30 -0.51 -32.18
C LYS A 203 -0.47 0.26 -31.17
N ARG A 204 0.32 -0.48 -30.38
CA ARG A 204 1.21 0.09 -29.36
C ARG A 204 2.52 0.56 -29.99
N PHE A 205 2.95 1.75 -29.59
CA PHE A 205 4.26 2.33 -29.87
C PHE A 205 4.86 2.86 -28.57
N ASP A 206 6.15 2.66 -28.36
CA ASP A 206 6.84 3.16 -27.17
C ASP A 206 8.04 4.00 -27.59
N PRO A 207 7.91 5.33 -27.71
CA PRO A 207 8.99 6.21 -28.14
C PRO A 207 10.14 6.34 -27.13
N THR A 208 10.01 5.76 -25.94
CA THR A 208 11.00 5.89 -24.87
C THR A 208 12.19 4.97 -25.14
N PRO A 209 13.44 5.49 -25.16
CA PRO A 209 14.60 4.62 -25.24
C PRO A 209 14.74 3.79 -23.95
N PRO A 210 15.40 2.62 -23.99
CA PRO A 210 15.62 1.80 -22.80
C PRO A 210 16.28 2.61 -21.69
N ALA A 211 15.65 2.67 -20.52
CA ALA A 211 16.23 3.37 -19.38
C ALA A 211 17.57 2.72 -18.97
N PRO A 212 18.57 3.50 -18.50
CA PRO A 212 19.73 2.94 -17.81
C PRO A 212 19.21 2.09 -16.64
N GLN A 213 19.65 0.83 -16.58
CA GLN A 213 19.17 -0.20 -15.66
C GLN A 213 18.87 0.36 -14.26
N LEU A 214 17.58 0.37 -13.89
CA LEU A 214 17.17 0.58 -12.50
C LEU A 214 17.96 -0.43 -11.65
N LYS A 215 18.58 0.04 -10.56
CA LYS A 215 19.41 -0.79 -9.69
C LYS A 215 18.67 -2.08 -9.34
N MET A 216 19.25 -3.21 -9.74
CA MET A 216 18.71 -4.53 -9.41
C MET A 216 18.46 -4.62 -7.90
N PRO A 217 17.24 -5.00 -7.48
CA PRO A 217 16.92 -5.11 -6.07
C PRO A 217 17.80 -6.14 -5.37
N SER A 218 18.06 -5.92 -4.09
CA SER A 218 18.89 -6.83 -3.32
C SER A 218 18.19 -8.20 -3.16
N LEU A 219 18.97 -9.27 -3.07
CA LEU A 219 18.41 -10.61 -2.83
C LEU A 219 17.62 -10.69 -1.51
N ILE A 220 18.00 -9.86 -0.55
CA ILE A 220 17.33 -9.75 0.76
C ILE A 220 15.98 -9.06 0.60
N SER A 221 15.89 -7.96 -0.16
CA SER A 221 14.60 -7.28 -0.39
C SER A 221 13.60 -8.19 -1.10
N LEU A 222 14.05 -8.96 -2.10
CA LEU A 222 13.23 -9.99 -2.76
C LEU A 222 12.71 -11.06 -1.78
N TYR A 223 13.54 -11.44 -0.81
CA TYR A 223 13.16 -12.42 0.20
C TYR A 223 12.13 -11.85 1.20
N ILE A 224 12.31 -10.61 1.64
CA ILE A 224 11.33 -9.92 2.50
C ILE A 224 10.00 -9.72 1.77
N ASP A 225 10.03 -9.35 0.49
CA ASP A 225 8.83 -9.23 -0.33
C ASP A 225 8.08 -10.57 -0.42
N TYR A 226 8.81 -11.69 -0.54
CA TYR A 226 8.22 -13.03 -0.50
C TYR A 226 7.51 -13.32 0.82
N LEU A 227 8.15 -13.02 1.96
CA LEU A 227 7.55 -13.20 3.28
C LEU A 227 6.30 -12.33 3.46
N ARG A 228 6.35 -11.07 3.01
CA ARG A 228 5.22 -10.14 3.06
C ARG A 228 4.03 -10.66 2.27
N LEU A 229 4.25 -11.20 1.06
CA LEU A 229 3.18 -11.78 0.24
C LEU A 229 2.57 -13.02 0.92
N LYS A 230 3.40 -13.91 1.48
CA LYS A 230 2.93 -15.10 2.20
C LYS A 230 2.09 -14.74 3.41
N TRP A 231 2.55 -13.79 4.22
CA TRP A 231 1.77 -13.26 5.34
C TRP A 231 0.43 -12.70 4.88
N TYR A 232 0.43 -11.85 3.86
CA TYR A 232 -0.79 -11.25 3.36
C TYR A 232 -1.79 -12.31 2.86
N ARG A 233 -1.32 -13.29 2.07
CA ARG A 233 -2.19 -14.34 1.52
C ARG A 233 -2.78 -15.25 2.60
N TYR A 234 -1.99 -15.72 3.56
CA TYR A 234 -2.42 -16.76 4.50
C TYR A 234 -2.95 -16.23 5.83
N VAL A 235 -2.63 -14.99 6.20
CA VAL A 235 -3.05 -14.40 7.49
C VAL A 235 -4.07 -13.29 7.29
N VAL A 236 -3.87 -12.41 6.30
CA VAL A 236 -4.74 -11.23 6.12
C VAL A 236 -5.92 -11.52 5.19
N ASN A 237 -5.68 -12.13 4.03
CA ASN A 237 -6.67 -12.34 2.99
C ASN A 237 -7.05 -13.83 2.81
N PHE A 238 -7.28 -14.51 3.93
CA PHE A 238 -7.57 -15.95 4.00
C PHE A 238 -8.88 -16.28 3.25
N SER A 239 -8.76 -16.68 1.98
CA SER A 239 -9.90 -16.92 1.10
C SER A 239 -10.45 -18.35 1.20
N SER A 240 -11.75 -18.56 0.95
CA SER A 240 -12.41 -19.88 0.99
C SER A 240 -11.81 -20.90 0.00
N SER A 241 -11.16 -20.42 -1.06
CA SER A 241 -10.40 -21.25 -2.02
C SER A 241 -9.12 -21.81 -1.42
N ASP A 242 -8.50 -21.13 -0.45
CA ASP A 242 -7.34 -21.63 0.29
C ASP A 242 -7.73 -22.68 1.34
N GLN A 243 -8.97 -22.64 1.85
CA GLN A 243 -9.48 -23.61 2.83
C GLN A 243 -9.53 -25.05 2.28
N LYS A 244 -9.85 -25.23 0.99
CA LYS A 244 -9.93 -26.57 0.36
C LYS A 244 -8.56 -27.25 0.21
N ASN A 245 -7.49 -26.48 0.04
CA ASN A 245 -6.12 -27.01 -0.06
C ASN A 245 -5.41 -27.15 1.29
N LEU A 246 -5.95 -26.57 2.37
CA LEU A 246 -5.38 -26.67 3.72
C LEU A 246 -5.77 -27.97 4.44
N ILE A 247 -6.94 -28.55 4.13
CA ILE A 247 -7.47 -29.73 4.83
C ILE A 247 -6.62 -31.00 4.58
N SER A 248 -5.87 -31.09 3.47
CA SER A 248 -5.00 -32.23 3.21
C SER A 248 -3.64 -32.17 3.93
N TYR A 249 -3.30 -31.05 4.57
CA TYR A 249 -2.06 -30.91 5.35
C TYR A 249 -2.32 -30.10 6.63
N ILE A 250 -2.39 -30.78 7.78
CA ILE A 250 -2.45 -30.19 9.14
C ILE A 250 -1.08 -29.56 9.52
N SER A 251 -0.40 -28.94 8.56
CA SER A 251 0.75 -28.07 8.78
C SER A 251 0.54 -26.79 7.97
N MET A 252 0.55 -25.64 8.64
CA MET A 252 0.62 -24.34 7.96
C MET A 252 1.74 -24.38 6.89
N PRO A 253 1.59 -23.75 5.71
CA PRO A 253 2.54 -23.86 4.61
C PRO A 253 3.79 -22.97 4.81
N PHE A 254 4.42 -23.03 5.98
CA PHE A 254 5.81 -22.57 6.19
C PHE A 254 6.84 -23.64 5.77
N VAL A 255 6.40 -24.80 5.25
CA VAL A 255 7.22 -26.02 5.14
C VAL A 255 8.33 -25.98 4.08
N LYS A 256 8.38 -24.96 3.21
CA LYS A 256 9.56 -24.71 2.35
C LYS A 256 9.84 -23.22 2.23
N ILE A 257 10.16 -22.58 3.36
CA ILE A 257 10.82 -21.28 3.31
C ILE A 257 12.17 -21.51 2.57
N PRO A 258 12.41 -20.89 1.40
CA PRO A 258 13.68 -21.03 0.72
C PRO A 258 14.81 -20.55 1.66
N LYS A 259 15.99 -21.16 1.54
CA LYS A 259 17.15 -20.73 2.34
C LYS A 259 17.37 -19.23 2.10
N MET A 260 17.53 -18.49 3.19
CA MET A 260 17.92 -17.08 3.13
C MET A 260 19.17 -16.95 2.24
N PRO A 261 19.25 -15.92 1.37
CA PRO A 261 20.48 -15.65 0.66
C PRO A 261 21.62 -15.49 1.67
N GLU A 262 22.81 -16.04 1.38
CA GLU A 262 23.99 -15.90 2.23
C GLU A 262 24.30 -14.42 2.46
N ILE A 263 23.88 -13.90 3.60
CA ILE A 263 24.30 -12.57 4.02
C ILE A 263 25.72 -12.77 4.55
N ARG A 264 26.72 -12.28 3.81
CA ARG A 264 28.10 -12.17 4.29
C ARG A 264 28.15 -11.11 5.38
N ILE A 265 27.65 -11.47 6.55
CA ILE A 265 27.88 -10.77 7.79
C ILE A 265 29.01 -11.55 8.44
N ASP A 266 30.14 -10.91 8.73
CA ASP A 266 31.16 -11.52 9.59
C ASP A 266 30.40 -12.10 10.80
N GLY A 267 30.50 -13.40 11.07
CA GLY A 267 29.58 -14.09 11.98
C GLY A 267 29.43 -13.39 13.35
N LEU A 268 30.52 -12.73 13.80
CA LEU A 268 30.56 -11.88 14.98
C LEU A 268 29.65 -10.63 14.91
N LYS A 269 29.57 -9.96 13.76
CA LYS A 269 28.72 -8.78 13.55
C LYS A 269 27.24 -9.15 13.50
N ALA A 270 26.87 -10.31 12.96
CA ALA A 270 25.48 -10.78 12.95
C ALA A 270 24.97 -11.03 14.38
N ILE A 271 25.81 -11.70 15.17
CA ILE A 271 25.56 -11.94 16.60
C ILE A 271 25.40 -10.60 17.33
N PHE A 272 26.28 -9.64 17.08
CA PHE A 272 26.19 -8.30 17.66
C PHE A 272 24.86 -7.59 17.34
N TYR A 273 24.41 -7.58 16.08
CA TYR A 273 23.14 -6.95 15.71
C TYR A 273 21.92 -7.66 16.33
N ILE A 274 21.94 -8.99 16.43
CA ILE A 274 20.87 -9.75 17.10
C ILE A 274 20.80 -9.38 18.58
N PHE A 275 21.93 -9.34 19.27
CA PHE A 275 21.99 -8.92 20.67
C PHE A 275 21.59 -7.45 20.85
N LEU A 276 21.89 -6.58 19.90
CA LEU A 276 21.49 -5.17 19.92
C LEU A 276 19.97 -5.02 19.79
N ILE A 277 19.34 -5.75 18.86
CA ILE A 277 17.87 -5.76 18.70
C ILE A 277 17.19 -6.38 19.93
N ALA A 278 17.69 -7.52 20.41
CA ALA A 278 17.15 -8.17 21.61
C ALA A 278 17.29 -7.28 22.85
N GLY A 279 18.43 -6.60 22.99
CA GLY A 279 18.69 -5.61 24.04
C GLY A 279 17.75 -4.43 23.95
N PHE A 280 17.53 -3.89 22.75
CA PHE A 280 16.58 -2.79 22.54
C PHE A 280 15.14 -3.20 22.89
N ILE A 281 14.70 -4.40 22.48
CA ILE A 281 13.39 -4.94 22.85
C ILE A 281 13.28 -5.12 24.37
N ALA A 282 14.29 -5.70 25.01
CA ALA A 282 14.31 -5.89 26.46
C ALA A 282 14.28 -4.55 27.22
N ILE A 283 15.03 -3.55 26.77
CA ILE A 283 15.03 -2.18 27.32
C ILE A 283 13.66 -1.53 27.09
N THR A 284 13.04 -1.72 25.94
CA THR A 284 11.72 -1.15 25.63
C THR A 284 10.66 -1.81 26.50
N ILE A 285 10.67 -3.13 26.66
CA ILE A 285 9.79 -3.87 27.58
C ILE A 285 10.05 -3.43 29.03
N PHE A 286 11.31 -3.27 29.42
CA PHE A 286 11.68 -2.79 30.76
C PHE A 286 11.17 -1.37 31.00
N LEU A 287 11.37 -0.44 30.06
CA LEU A 287 10.85 0.92 30.12
C LEU A 287 9.32 0.94 30.14
N LEU A 288 8.65 0.16 29.29
CA LEU A 288 7.18 0.00 29.31
C LEU A 288 6.69 -0.64 30.61
N SER A 289 7.45 -1.54 31.23
CA SER A 289 7.13 -2.12 32.54
C SER A 289 7.36 -1.13 33.71
N ARG A 290 8.29 -0.17 33.53
CA ARG A 290 8.57 0.94 34.44
C ARG A 290 7.58 2.08 34.28
N ILE A 291 7.04 2.25 33.08
CA ILE A 291 5.79 2.96 32.82
C ILE A 291 4.68 2.07 33.37
N LYS A 292 4.64 1.94 34.69
CA LYS A 292 3.43 1.58 35.40
C LYS A 292 2.40 2.59 34.93
N ILE A 293 1.53 2.17 34.01
CA ILE A 293 0.22 2.77 33.86
C ILE A 293 -0.27 2.93 35.29
N ARG A 294 -0.32 4.17 35.79
CA ARG A 294 -0.92 4.52 37.08
C ARG A 294 -2.43 4.28 36.93
N ARG A 295 -2.82 3.02 36.71
CA ARG A 295 -4.17 2.60 36.34
C ARG A 295 -5.12 2.72 37.53
N TYR A 296 -4.57 2.90 38.72
CA TYR A 296 -5.29 3.17 39.96
C TYR A 296 -4.50 4.22 40.76
N GLY A 297 -5.15 5.32 41.14
CA GLY A 297 -4.55 6.35 41.99
C GLY A 297 -4.08 5.78 43.35
N PHE A 298 -3.20 6.50 44.05
CA PHE A 298 -2.60 6.10 45.34
C PHE A 298 -3.62 5.52 46.33
N VAL A 299 -4.82 6.12 46.39
CA VAL A 299 -5.92 5.77 47.29
C VAL A 299 -6.57 4.43 46.94
N THR A 300 -6.74 4.10 45.65
CA THR A 300 -7.36 2.83 45.22
C THR A 300 -6.46 1.62 45.43
N ALA A 301 -5.14 1.79 45.33
CA ALA A 301 -4.19 0.71 45.62
C ALA A 301 -4.22 0.30 47.11
N ASP A 302 -4.36 1.27 48.00
CA ASP A 302 -4.49 1.05 49.45
C ASP A 302 -5.80 0.36 49.81
N TYR A 303 -6.92 0.79 49.23
CA TYR A 303 -8.22 0.14 49.41
C TYR A 303 -8.22 -1.33 48.95
N MET A 304 -7.59 -1.63 47.81
CA MET A 304 -7.45 -3.02 47.33
C MET A 304 -6.51 -3.87 48.19
N ARG A 305 -5.58 -3.26 48.93
CA ARG A 305 -4.79 -3.97 49.96
C ARG A 305 -5.64 -4.26 51.19
N PHE A 306 -6.41 -3.31 51.66
CA PHE A 306 -7.32 -3.49 52.80
C PHE A 306 -8.36 -4.59 52.54
N ARG A 307 -8.96 -4.63 51.34
CA ARG A 307 -9.87 -5.73 50.93
C ARG A 307 -9.21 -7.11 51.02
N ARG A 308 -7.95 -7.22 50.58
CA ARG A 308 -7.19 -8.47 50.66
C ARG A 308 -6.86 -8.86 52.11
N TYR A 309 -6.57 -7.88 52.96
CA TYR A 309 -6.35 -8.11 54.39
C TYR A 309 -7.60 -8.67 55.07
N LEU A 310 -8.76 -8.04 54.86
CA LEU A 310 -10.03 -8.52 55.41
C LEU A 310 -10.39 -9.92 54.90
N LYS A 311 -10.18 -10.21 53.61
CA LYS A 311 -10.41 -11.55 53.06
C LYS A 311 -9.53 -12.61 53.72
N ARG A 312 -8.27 -12.29 54.06
CA ARG A 312 -7.37 -13.19 54.82
C ARG A 312 -7.84 -13.42 56.26
N LYS A 313 -8.52 -12.45 56.86
CA LYS A 313 -9.13 -12.55 58.20
C LYS A 313 -10.51 -13.22 58.19
N GLY A 314 -10.96 -13.74 57.04
CA GLY A 314 -12.22 -14.49 56.92
C GLY A 314 -13.44 -13.64 56.59
N ALA A 315 -13.26 -12.42 56.06
CA ALA A 315 -14.35 -11.61 55.54
C ALA A 315 -14.91 -12.18 54.22
N LYS A 316 -16.24 -12.24 54.09
CA LYS A 316 -16.93 -12.73 52.88
C LYS A 316 -17.04 -11.63 51.81
N ILE A 317 -15.90 -11.18 51.28
CA ILE A 317 -15.82 -10.10 50.28
C ILE A 317 -15.73 -10.70 48.86
N THR A 318 -16.64 -10.30 47.98
CA THR A 318 -16.65 -10.63 46.55
C THR A 318 -16.10 -9.49 45.71
N THR A 319 -15.93 -9.70 44.40
CA THR A 319 -15.51 -8.65 43.46
C THR A 319 -16.52 -7.50 43.40
N SER A 320 -17.81 -7.82 43.55
CA SER A 320 -18.94 -6.89 43.48
C SER A 320 -19.29 -6.21 44.82
N SER A 321 -18.63 -6.56 45.93
CA SER A 321 -18.90 -5.95 47.23
C SER A 321 -18.62 -4.45 47.21
N THR A 322 -19.59 -3.67 47.66
CA THR A 322 -19.48 -2.21 47.77
C THR A 322 -18.58 -1.81 48.94
N PRO A 323 -18.07 -0.57 48.99
CA PRO A 323 -17.32 -0.12 50.17
C PRO A 323 -18.14 -0.21 51.46
N SER A 324 -19.46 0.01 51.42
CA SER A 324 -20.36 -0.20 52.56
C SER A 324 -20.39 -1.66 53.05
N ASP A 325 -20.40 -2.64 52.14
CA ASP A 325 -20.34 -4.07 52.50
C ASP A 325 -19.01 -4.42 53.17
N ILE A 326 -17.93 -3.81 52.71
CA ILE A 326 -16.58 -4.00 53.27
C ILE A 326 -16.50 -3.40 54.67
N THR A 327 -17.17 -2.27 54.93
CA THR A 327 -17.30 -1.68 56.27
C THR A 327 -18.06 -2.61 57.23
N LYS A 328 -19.14 -3.24 56.77
CA LYS A 328 -19.93 -4.19 57.58
C LYS A 328 -19.10 -5.42 57.95
N GLU A 329 -18.36 -5.98 57.00
CA GLU A 329 -17.47 -7.11 57.26
C GLU A 329 -16.28 -6.75 58.15
N ALA A 330 -15.71 -5.55 58.00
CA ALA A 330 -14.68 -5.05 58.90
C ALA A 330 -15.20 -4.92 60.35
N SER A 331 -16.43 -4.43 60.51
CA SER A 331 -17.10 -4.30 61.81
C SER A 331 -17.38 -5.66 62.45
N ARG A 332 -17.82 -6.66 61.66
CA ARG A 332 -18.00 -8.05 62.11
C ARG A 332 -16.70 -8.66 62.63
N LEU A 333 -15.56 -8.27 62.07
CA LEU A 333 -14.23 -8.70 62.49
C LEU A 333 -13.63 -7.84 63.64
N GLY A 334 -14.44 -6.98 64.27
CA GLY A 334 -14.04 -6.17 65.42
C GLY A 334 -13.26 -4.89 65.05
N MET A 335 -13.25 -4.47 63.79
CA MET A 335 -12.53 -3.27 63.32
C MET A 335 -13.52 -2.11 63.12
N SER A 336 -14.03 -1.49 64.20
CA SER A 336 -15.21 -0.62 64.08
C SER A 336 -14.94 0.86 63.76
N GLU A 337 -13.94 1.52 64.35
CA GLU A 337 -13.76 2.98 64.13
C GLU A 337 -12.82 3.33 62.97
N LYS A 338 -11.60 2.80 62.99
CA LYS A 338 -10.56 3.19 62.02
C LYS A 338 -10.81 2.68 60.60
N ALA A 339 -11.46 1.52 60.47
CA ALA A 339 -11.82 0.96 59.16
C ALA A 339 -12.96 1.76 58.50
N PHE A 340 -13.91 2.25 59.30
CA PHE A 340 -14.99 3.13 58.82
C PHE A 340 -14.42 4.44 58.30
N GLU A 341 -13.52 5.08 59.06
CA GLU A 341 -12.86 6.32 58.66
C GLU A 341 -11.99 6.13 57.40
N PHE A 342 -11.27 5.01 57.29
CA PHE A 342 -10.50 4.67 56.09
C PHE A 342 -11.36 4.54 54.83
N ILE A 343 -12.48 3.81 54.93
CA ILE A 343 -13.39 3.60 53.79
C ILE A 343 -14.08 4.91 53.41
N ARG A 344 -14.50 5.72 54.39
CA ARG A 344 -15.08 7.05 54.13
C ARG A 344 -14.11 7.98 53.41
N LEU A 345 -12.86 8.06 53.86
CA LEU A 345 -11.83 8.86 53.19
C LEU A 345 -11.50 8.34 51.78
N TYR A 346 -11.55 7.02 51.57
CA TYR A 346 -11.44 6.42 50.24
C TYR A 346 -12.62 6.81 49.33
N GLU A 347 -13.85 6.75 49.83
CA GLU A 347 -15.05 7.14 49.08
C GLU A 347 -15.02 8.62 48.71
N MET A 348 -14.65 9.50 49.66
CA MET A 348 -14.48 10.93 49.41
C MET A 348 -13.41 11.21 48.36
N ALA A 349 -12.26 10.53 48.42
CA ALA A 349 -11.19 10.71 47.45
C ALA A 349 -11.50 10.17 46.05
N ARG A 350 -12.37 9.16 45.95
CA ARG A 350 -12.64 8.44 44.69
C ARG A 350 -13.92 8.91 44.00
N PHE A 351 -14.94 9.25 44.78
CA PHE A 351 -16.29 9.57 44.32
C PHE A 351 -16.77 10.95 44.78
N GLY A 352 -16.01 11.66 45.62
CA GLY A 352 -16.33 13.03 46.03
C GLY A 352 -15.97 14.06 44.96
N GLU A 353 -16.74 15.14 44.88
CA GLU A 353 -16.53 16.25 43.93
C GLU A 353 -15.32 17.14 44.26
N LYS A 354 -14.80 17.08 45.49
CA LYS A 354 -13.65 17.87 45.97
C LYS A 354 -12.49 16.96 46.38
N GLU A 355 -11.26 17.37 46.06
CA GLU A 355 -10.08 16.68 46.56
C GLU A 355 -9.99 16.72 48.10
N LEU A 356 -9.45 15.66 48.70
CA LEU A 356 -9.17 15.62 50.14
C LEU A 356 -8.25 16.78 50.55
N SER A 357 -8.57 17.44 51.66
CA SER A 357 -7.70 18.46 52.27
C SER A 357 -6.38 17.85 52.74
N SER A 358 -5.36 18.69 52.97
CA SER A 358 -4.05 18.23 53.45
C SER A 358 -4.15 17.41 54.74
N ASP A 359 -4.95 17.88 55.70
CA ASP A 359 -5.21 17.17 56.97
C ASP A 359 -5.89 15.81 56.76
N GLN A 360 -6.84 15.73 55.81
CA GLN A 360 -7.51 14.47 55.47
C GLN A 360 -6.56 13.49 54.76
N LYS A 361 -5.64 14.00 53.93
CA LYS A 361 -4.59 13.19 53.28
C LYS A 361 -3.60 12.63 54.32
N GLU A 362 -3.25 13.40 55.35
CA GLU A 362 -2.40 12.91 56.45
C GLU A 362 -3.11 11.90 57.34
N ARG A 363 -4.37 12.15 57.72
CA ARG A 363 -5.21 11.18 58.44
C ARG A 363 -5.38 9.88 57.66
N TYR A 364 -5.61 9.95 56.35
CA TYR A 364 -5.69 8.75 55.50
C TYR A 364 -4.40 7.92 55.56
N LYS A 365 -3.24 8.58 55.49
CA LYS A 365 -1.93 7.90 55.59
C LYS A 365 -1.69 7.28 56.96
N SER A 366 -2.05 7.96 58.05
CA SER A 366 -1.86 7.47 59.41
C SER A 366 -2.75 6.26 59.71
N ILE A 367 -4.01 6.29 59.27
CA ILE A 367 -4.96 5.18 59.42
C ILE A 367 -4.51 3.97 58.58
N ASN A 368 -4.10 4.17 57.33
CA ASN A 368 -3.59 3.08 56.48
C ASN A 368 -2.33 2.42 57.07
N LYS A 369 -1.49 3.17 57.79
CA LYS A 369 -0.31 2.61 58.48
C LYS A 369 -0.70 1.74 59.67
N ASN A 370 -1.77 2.09 60.39
CA ASN A 370 -2.27 1.36 61.57
C ASN A 370 -3.18 0.16 61.24
N LEU A 371 -3.69 0.08 60.00
CA LEU A 371 -4.52 -1.03 59.52
C LEU A 371 -3.70 -2.16 58.85
N ARG A 372 -2.39 -1.98 58.73
CA ARG A 372 -1.42 -3.04 58.35
C ARG A 372 -0.93 -3.75 59.58
#